data_AF-A0A099PG31-F1
#
_entry.id   AF-A0A099PG31-F1
#
_cell.length_a   1.000
_cell.length_b   1.000
_cell.length_c   1.000
_cell.angle_alpha   90.00
_cell.angle_beta   90.00
_cell.angle_gamma   90.00
#
_symmetry.space_group_name_H-M   'P 1'
#
loop_
_entity.id
_entity.type
_entity.pdbx_description
1 polymer ?
#
loop_
_entity_poly.entity_id
_entity_poly.type
_entity_poly.pdbx_seq_one_letter_code
_entity_poly.pdbx_strand_id
1 'polypeptide(L)'
;MSDDLFNESEHPPKLTAKKRARHFNRDNARHLLERHGIAYWSHNEGVHLMVAGNYQLIDFWPGTGRWTSRNKEVSGFGIQGLLEMIDSGQI
;
A
#
# COMPACT_ATOMS: atom_id res chain seq x y z
N MET A 1 -29.68 -40.41 -11.59
CA MET A 1 -28.24 -40.70 -11.69
C MET A 1 -27.57 -39.36 -11.92
N SER A 2 -27.05 -38.81 -10.83
CA SER A 2 -26.24 -37.61 -10.76
C SER A 2 -24.93 -37.85 -11.47
N ASP A 3 -24.45 -36.84 -12.20
CA ASP A 3 -23.03 -36.46 -12.18
C ASP A 3 -22.97 -35.01 -12.67
N ASP A 4 -23.08 -34.12 -11.69
CA ASP A 4 -22.69 -32.72 -11.82
C ASP A 4 -21.19 -32.67 -12.14
N LEU A 5 -20.88 -32.42 -13.41
CA LEU A 5 -19.53 -32.08 -13.88
C LEU A 5 -19.16 -30.66 -13.42
N PHE A 6 -19.02 -30.45 -12.11
CA PHE A 6 -18.27 -29.30 -11.61
C PHE A 6 -16.78 -29.59 -11.78
N ASN A 7 -16.22 -29.01 -12.84
CA ASN A 7 -14.79 -29.01 -13.11
C ASN A 7 -14.04 -28.30 -11.96
N GLU A 8 -13.36 -29.06 -11.10
CA GLU A 8 -12.58 -28.56 -9.96
C GLU A 8 -11.37 -27.66 -10.36
N SER A 9 -11.15 -27.39 -11.65
CA SER A 9 -9.97 -26.67 -12.14
C SER A 9 -9.99 -25.15 -11.97
N GLU A 10 -11.04 -24.56 -11.38
CA GLU A 10 -11.17 -23.10 -11.23
C GLU A 10 -11.13 -22.60 -9.77
N HIS A 11 -10.42 -23.30 -8.88
CA HIS A 11 -10.12 -22.74 -7.56
C HIS A 11 -8.89 -21.82 -7.64
N PRO A 12 -9.04 -20.48 -7.53
CA PRO A 12 -7.89 -19.60 -7.51
C PRO A 12 -6.97 -20.01 -6.34
N PRO A 13 -5.64 -20.01 -6.55
CA PRO A 13 -4.73 -20.48 -5.53
C PRO A 13 -4.93 -19.68 -4.24
N LYS A 14 -5.15 -20.39 -3.12
CA LYS A 14 -5.26 -19.77 -1.80
C LYS A 14 -4.03 -18.88 -1.57
N LEU A 15 -4.25 -17.56 -1.51
CA LEU A 15 -3.17 -16.60 -1.25
C LEU A 15 -2.48 -16.95 0.07
N THR A 16 -1.15 -16.91 0.11
CA THR A 16 -0.41 -17.08 1.37
C THR A 16 -0.75 -15.94 2.34
N ALA A 17 -0.55 -16.16 3.64
CA ALA A 17 -0.80 -15.12 4.65
C ALA A 17 -0.03 -13.82 4.35
N LYS A 18 1.20 -13.94 3.83
CA LYS A 18 2.03 -12.82 3.39
C LYS A 18 1.44 -12.05 2.21
N LYS A 19 0.86 -12.76 1.23
CA LYS A 19 0.19 -12.12 0.09
C LYS A 19 -1.08 -11.39 0.54
N ARG A 20 -1.87 -11.99 1.44
CA ARG A 20 -3.05 -11.35 2.04
C ARG A 20 -2.69 -10.09 2.84
N ALA A 21 -1.67 -10.16 3.69
CA ALA A 21 -1.21 -9.01 4.46
C ALA A 21 -0.75 -7.85 3.56
N ARG A 22 -0.03 -8.15 2.47
CA ARG A 22 0.37 -7.14 1.48
C ARG A 22 -0.82 -6.48 0.82
N HIS A 23 -1.82 -7.26 0.42
CA HIS A 23 -3.05 -6.73 -0.18
C HIS A 23 -3.77 -5.82 0.81
N PHE A 24 -4.01 -6.31 2.03
CA PHE A 24 -4.62 -5.54 3.11
C PHE A 24 -3.89 -4.22 3.37
N ASN A 25 -2.55 -4.24 3.42
CA ASN A 25 -1.77 -3.02 3.65
C ASN A 25 -1.93 -1.99 2.52
N ARG A 26 -2.06 -2.41 1.26
CA ARG A 26 -2.28 -1.50 0.12
C ARG A 26 -3.63 -0.81 0.20
N ASP A 27 -4.67 -1.55 0.57
CA ASP A 27 -6.02 -1.00 0.69
C ASP A 27 -6.10 -0.06 1.90
N ASN A 28 -5.59 -0.52 3.05
CA ASN A 28 -5.58 0.27 4.28
C ASN A 28 -4.76 1.56 4.13
N ALA A 29 -3.62 1.52 3.45
CA ALA A 29 -2.81 2.70 3.18
C ALA A 29 -3.55 3.77 2.38
N ARG A 30 -4.22 3.39 1.29
CA ARG A 30 -5.00 4.32 0.46
C ARG A 30 -6.12 4.96 1.27
N HIS A 31 -6.88 4.15 2.00
CA HIS A 31 -7.96 4.62 2.87
C HIS A 31 -7.48 5.62 3.93
N LEU A 32 -6.31 5.36 4.54
CA LEU A 32 -5.74 6.28 5.53
C LEU A 32 -5.24 7.58 4.89
N LEU A 33 -4.56 7.53 3.74
CA LEU A 33 -4.16 8.73 3.02
C LEU A 33 -5.37 9.61 2.65
N GLU A 34 -6.44 8.99 2.14
CA GLU A 34 -7.70 9.67 1.81
C GLU A 34 -8.36 10.29 3.03
N ARG A 35 -8.44 9.54 4.14
CA ARG A 35 -9.00 10.04 5.41
C ARG A 35 -8.23 11.25 5.95
N HIS A 36 -6.92 11.28 5.77
CA HIS A 36 -6.07 12.40 6.18
C HIS A 36 -6.01 13.54 5.15
N GLY A 37 -6.72 13.41 4.02
CA GLY A 37 -6.73 14.43 2.96
C GLY A 37 -5.39 14.55 2.22
N ILE A 38 -4.54 13.52 2.28
CA ILE A 38 -3.22 13.51 1.67
C ILE A 38 -3.33 13.03 0.22
N ALA A 39 -2.94 13.88 -0.72
CA ALA A 39 -2.92 13.55 -2.13
C ALA A 39 -1.87 12.47 -2.44
N TYR A 40 -2.23 11.54 -3.32
CA TYR A 40 -1.30 10.52 -3.80
C TYR A 40 -1.63 10.07 -5.22
N TRP A 41 -0.62 9.52 -5.90
CA TRP A 41 -0.78 8.83 -7.18
C TRP A 41 -0.47 7.35 -7.00
N SER A 42 -1.31 6.50 -7.58
CA SER A 42 -1.16 5.06 -7.51
C SER A 42 -0.47 4.51 -8.76
N HIS A 43 0.55 3.68 -8.56
CA HIS A 43 1.24 2.94 -9.60
C HIS A 43 1.16 1.44 -9.33
N ASN A 44 1.18 0.65 -10.41
CA ASN A 44 1.21 -0.82 -10.34
C ASN A 44 0.14 -1.39 -9.39
N GLU A 45 -1.12 -0.98 -9.59
CA GLU A 45 -2.26 -1.46 -8.78
C GLU A 45 -2.08 -1.22 -7.26
N GLY A 46 -1.53 -0.07 -6.89
CA GLY A 46 -1.30 0.29 -5.48
C GLY A 46 -0.12 -0.40 -4.83
N VAL A 47 0.73 -1.11 -5.57
CA VAL A 47 2.01 -1.62 -5.06
C VAL A 47 2.93 -0.48 -4.62
N HIS A 48 2.90 0.62 -5.36
CA HIS A 48 3.70 1.81 -5.13
C HIS A 48 2.79 3.03 -5.21
N LEU A 49 2.84 3.87 -4.18
CA LEU A 49 2.16 5.14 -4.12
C LEU A 49 3.21 6.25 -4.11
N MET A 50 2.99 7.30 -4.90
CA MET A 50 3.67 8.57 -4.76
C MET A 50 2.80 9.47 -3.91
N VAL A 51 3.23 9.77 -2.69
CA VAL A 51 2.47 10.53 -1.70
C VAL A 51 2.99 11.97 -1.68
N ALA A 52 2.09 12.95 -1.61
CA ALA A 52 2.47 14.34 -1.41
C ALA A 52 2.89 14.58 0.05
N GLY A 53 4.14 14.97 0.27
CA GLY A 53 4.60 15.59 1.52
C GLY A 53 4.45 17.11 1.46
N ASN A 54 4.97 17.83 2.45
CA ASN A 54 4.81 19.29 2.52
C ASN A 54 5.63 20.04 1.45
N TYR A 55 6.82 19.53 1.12
CA TYR A 55 7.79 20.16 0.23
C TYR A 55 8.24 19.26 -0.92
N GLN A 56 8.04 17.95 -0.83
CA GLN A 56 8.40 16.99 -1.89
C GLN A 56 7.48 15.78 -1.91
N LEU A 57 7.61 14.98 -2.98
CA LEU A 57 6.95 13.69 -3.11
C LEU A 57 7.70 12.61 -2.30
N ILE A 58 6.96 11.61 -1.86
CA ILE A 58 7.46 10.49 -1.07
C ILE A 58 7.07 9.19 -1.80
N ASP A 59 8.05 8.32 -2.03
CA ASP A 59 7.80 6.97 -2.52
C ASP A 59 7.36 6.08 -1.37
N PHE A 60 6.21 5.42 -1.50
CA PHE A 60 5.69 4.51 -0.50
C PHE A 60 5.28 3.18 -1.12
N TRP A 61 5.75 2.07 -0.56
CA TRP A 61 5.38 0.70 -0.92
C TRP A 61 4.53 0.08 0.20
N PRO A 62 3.20 0.24 0.19
CA PRO A 62 2.35 -0.17 1.30
C PRO A 62 2.45 -1.65 1.64
N GLY A 63 2.62 -2.49 0.61
CA GLY A 63 2.72 -3.93 0.80
C GLY A 63 3.87 -4.35 1.73
N THR A 64 5.02 -3.67 1.64
CA THR A 64 6.16 -3.89 2.56
C THR A 64 6.22 -2.87 3.69
N GLY A 65 5.43 -1.80 3.59
CA GLY A 65 5.41 -0.67 4.50
C GLY A 65 6.53 0.35 4.25
N ARG A 66 7.50 0.08 3.37
CA ARG A 66 8.66 0.96 3.19
C ARG A 66 8.26 2.28 2.56
N TRP A 67 8.79 3.40 3.05
CA TRP A 67 8.72 4.69 2.36
C TRP A 67 10.06 5.42 2.38
N THR A 68 10.24 6.36 1.43
CA THR A 68 11.43 7.22 1.33
C THR A 68 11.09 8.51 0.59
N SER A 69 11.65 9.61 1.05
CA SER A 69 11.73 10.85 0.29
C SER A 69 12.47 10.65 -1.03
N ARG A 70 12.19 11.48 -2.04
CA ARG A 70 12.82 11.37 -3.37
C ARG A 70 14.32 11.64 -3.34
N ASN A 71 14.77 12.55 -2.48
CA ASN A 71 16.19 12.82 -2.25
C ASN A 71 16.87 11.75 -1.36
N LYS A 72 16.11 10.80 -0.80
CA LYS A 72 16.58 9.70 0.06
C LYS A 72 17.19 10.13 1.39
N GLU A 73 16.93 11.35 1.85
CA GLU A 73 17.43 11.85 3.13
C GLU A 73 16.63 11.28 4.32
N VAL A 74 15.33 11.11 4.12
CA VAL A 74 14.42 10.56 5.13
C VAL A 74 13.72 9.33 4.59
N SER A 75 13.66 8.28 5.39
CA SER A 75 12.99 7.03 5.07
C SER A 75 12.47 6.35 6.33
N GLY A 76 11.58 5.39 6.14
CA GLY A 76 11.01 4.63 7.25
C GLY A 76 10.06 3.53 6.80
N PHE A 77 9.24 3.07 7.75
CA PHE A 77 8.30 1.99 7.54
C PHE A 77 6.92 2.30 8.13
N GLY A 78 5.90 1.67 7.54
CA GLY A 78 4.51 1.75 7.95
C GLY A 78 3.81 3.03 7.49
N ILE A 79 2.50 2.94 7.35
CA ILE A 79 1.66 4.11 7.05
C ILE A 79 1.63 5.09 8.23
N GLN A 80 1.61 4.61 9.48
CA GLN A 80 1.58 5.50 10.64
C GLN A 80 2.84 6.38 10.73
N GLY A 81 4.03 5.77 10.59
CA GLY A 81 5.27 6.54 10.58
C GLY A 81 5.37 7.50 9.37
N LEU A 82 4.74 7.17 8.24
CA LEU A 82 4.64 8.09 7.11
C LEU A 82 3.75 9.29 7.44
N LEU A 83 2.57 9.06 8.02
CA LEU A 83 1.63 10.12 8.42
C LEU A 83 2.25 11.03 9.49
N GLU A 84 2.85 10.45 10.52
CA GLU A 84 3.56 11.20 11.57
C GLU A 84 4.67 12.08 10.99
N MET A 85 5.42 11.58 10.01
CA MET A 85 6.48 12.34 9.35
C MET A 85 5.92 13.53 8.58
N ILE A 86 4.84 13.34 7.81
CA ILE A 86 4.14 14.42 7.09
C ILE A 86 3.59 15.46 8.08
N ASP A 87 2.90 15.02 9.13
CA ASP A 87 2.30 15.89 10.15
C ASP A 87 3.36 16.68 10.92
N SER A 88 4.55 16.12 11.13
CA SER A 88 5.66 16.78 11.82
C SER A 88 6.34 17.88 11.01
N GLY A 89 6.03 18.00 9.71
CA GLY A 89 6.66 19.00 8.84
C GLY A 89 8.12 18.70 8.47
N GLN A 90 8.63 17.49 8.77
CA GLN A 90 9.99 17.10 8.42
C GLN A 90 10.24 17.08 6.90
N ILE A 91 9.17 16.91 6.10
CA ILE A 91 9.19 16.90 4.64
C ILE A 91 7.90 17.43 4.08
#